data_AF-A0A9X2T7R3-F1
#
_entry.id   AF-A0A9X2T7R3-F1
#
_cell.length_a   1.000
_cell.length_b   1.000
_cell.length_c   1.000
_cell.angle_alpha   90.00
_cell.angle_beta   90.00
_cell.angle_gamma   90.00
#
_symmetry.space_group_name_H-M   'P 1'
#
loop_
_entity.id
_entity.type
_entity.pdbx_description
1 polymer ?
#
loop_
_entity_poly.entity_id
_entity_poly.type
_entity_poly.pdbx_seq_one_letter_code
_entity_poly.pdbx_strand_id
1 'polypeptide(L)'
;MAFLISYLATGIVLLAVDAVWLGLMASRLYRPMIGELMADRISPAPAVLFYLLYVAGVVVFAVQPALASGRWTTALMLGAFLGLVAYGTYDLTNQATLRNWPTLITVADLAWGAVLTGISATAGMLVTRALAGGAG
;
A
#
# COMPACT_ATOMS: atom_id res chain seq x y z
N MET A 1 -0.85 -20.64 10.23
CA MET A 1 -2.18 -20.27 9.69
C MET A 1 -2.41 -18.77 9.69
N ALA A 2 -2.33 -18.10 10.85
CA ALA A 2 -2.62 -16.66 10.97
C ALA A 2 -1.83 -15.75 9.99
N PHE A 3 -0.53 -16.02 9.78
CA PHE A 3 0.28 -15.24 8.83
C PHE A 3 -0.20 -15.35 7.37
N LEU A 4 -0.56 -16.57 6.94
CA LEU A 4 -1.04 -16.78 5.58
C LEU A 4 -2.38 -16.08 5.36
N ILE A 5 -3.28 -16.16 6.34
CA ILE A 5 -4.57 -15.45 6.31
C ILE A 5 -4.33 -13.93 6.25
N SER A 6 -3.45 -13.39 7.11
CA SER A 6 -3.15 -11.96 7.10
C SER A 6 -2.52 -11.52 5.80
N TYR A 7 -1.64 -12.32 5.21
CA TYR A 7 -0.99 -12.02 3.93
C TYR A 7 -2.02 -11.96 2.79
N LEU A 8 -2.86 -12.99 2.66
CA LEU A 8 -3.87 -13.04 1.60
C LEU A 8 -4.95 -11.97 1.79
N ALA A 9 -5.45 -11.79 3.02
CA ALA A 9 -6.47 -10.79 3.30
C ALA A 9 -5.97 -9.36 3.06
N THR A 10 -4.76 -9.03 3.56
CA THR A 10 -4.14 -7.72 3.33
C THR A 10 -3.89 -7.50 1.85
N GLY A 11 -3.32 -8.51 1.15
CA GLY A 11 -3.01 -8.41 -0.27
C GLY A 11 -4.24 -8.22 -1.15
N ILE A 12 -5.32 -8.96 -0.91
CA ILE A 12 -6.57 -8.81 -1.66
C ILE A 12 -7.15 -7.40 -1.48
N VAL A 13 -7.23 -6.90 -0.25
CA VAL A 13 -7.76 -5.56 0.02
C VAL A 13 -6.88 -4.49 -0.62
N LEU A 14 -5.57 -4.60 -0.46
CA LEU A 14 -4.61 -3.66 -1.03
C LEU A 14 -4.74 -3.60 -2.54
N LEU A 15 -4.70 -4.75 -3.22
CA LEU A 15 -4.81 -4.82 -4.67
C LEU A 15 -6.17 -4.31 -5.17
N ALA A 16 -7.26 -4.66 -4.50
CA ALA A 16 -8.59 -4.22 -4.89
C ALA A 16 -8.76 -2.70 -4.77
N VAL A 17 -8.32 -2.11 -3.66
CA VAL A 17 -8.41 -0.67 -3.42
C VAL A 17 -7.46 0.10 -4.34
N ASP A 18 -6.24 -0.40 -4.53
CA ASP A 18 -5.24 0.25 -5.37
C ASP A 18 -5.59 0.17 -6.87
N ALA A 19 -6.22 -0.92 -7.32
CA ALA A 19 -6.71 -1.02 -8.69
C ALA A 19 -7.73 0.08 -9.04
N VAL A 20 -8.55 0.49 -8.07
CA VAL A 20 -9.49 1.62 -8.25
C VAL A 20 -8.72 2.92 -8.42
N TRP A 21 -7.70 3.17 -7.60
CA TRP A 21 -6.88 4.37 -7.70
C TRP A 21 -6.11 4.42 -9.02
N LEU A 22 -5.39 3.36 -9.38
CA LEU A 22 -4.67 3.29 -10.64
C LEU A 22 -5.60 3.44 -11.83
N GLY A 23 -6.78 2.80 -11.81
CA GLY A 23 -7.77 2.92 -12.88
C GLY A 23 -8.29 4.35 -13.08
N LEU A 24 -8.43 5.13 -12.02
CA LEU A 24 -8.96 6.50 -12.08
C LEU A 24 -7.87 7.56 -12.27
N MET A 25 -6.75 7.41 -11.57
CA MET A 25 -5.67 8.40 -11.52
C MET A 25 -4.64 8.24 -12.63
N ALA A 26 -4.53 7.06 -13.26
CA ALA A 26 -3.67 6.88 -14.44
C ALA A 26 -3.95 7.91 -15.53
N SER A 27 -5.22 8.13 -15.89
CA SER A 27 -5.59 9.10 -16.93
C SER A 27 -5.75 10.53 -16.41
N ARG A 28 -6.12 10.71 -15.13
CA ARG A 28 -6.46 12.03 -14.56
C ARG A 28 -5.28 12.76 -13.97
N LEU A 29 -4.33 12.04 -13.38
CA LEU A 29 -3.19 12.61 -12.66
C LEU A 29 -1.87 12.23 -13.31
N TYR A 30 -1.59 10.93 -13.48
CA TYR A 30 -0.25 10.47 -13.88
C TYR A 30 0.06 10.78 -15.35
N ARG A 31 -0.78 10.39 -16.31
CA ARG A 31 -0.52 10.65 -17.75
C ARG A 31 -0.35 12.14 -18.08
N PRO A 32 -1.20 13.07 -17.60
CA PRO A 32 -1.03 14.49 -17.91
C PRO A 32 0.24 15.11 -17.31
N MET A 33 0.73 14.58 -16.19
CA MET A 33 1.77 15.22 -15.37
C MET A 33 3.16 14.60 -15.57
N ILE A 34 3.22 13.27 -15.77
CA ILE A 34 4.47 12.51 -15.93
C ILE A 34 4.42 11.56 -17.13
N GLY A 35 3.52 11.78 -18.09
CA GLY A 35 3.33 10.88 -19.24
C GLY A 35 4.59 10.61 -20.06
N GLU A 36 5.48 11.59 -20.18
CA GLU A 36 6.77 11.43 -20.88
C GLU A 36 7.76 10.51 -20.13
N LEU A 37 7.58 10.33 -18.82
CA LEU A 37 8.37 9.41 -17.98
C LEU A 37 7.75 8.02 -17.90
N MET A 38 6.47 7.87 -18.28
CA MET A 38 5.77 6.60 -18.18
C MET A 38 6.24 5.64 -19.27
N ALA A 39 6.43 4.37 -18.91
CA ALA A 39 6.73 3.34 -19.88
C ALA A 39 5.54 3.09 -20.83
N ASP A 40 5.82 2.84 -22.11
CA ASP A 40 4.80 2.48 -23.11
C ASP A 40 4.02 1.22 -22.73
N ARG A 41 4.67 0.31 -22.00
CA ARG A 41 4.07 -0.92 -21.47
C ARG A 41 4.49 -1.14 -20.02
N ILE A 42 3.52 -1.48 -19.20
CA ILE A 42 3.75 -1.86 -17.80
C ILE A 42 4.53 -3.18 -17.80
N SER A 43 5.66 -3.21 -17.11
CA SER A 43 6.39 -4.45 -16.86
C SER A 43 5.74 -5.20 -15.69
N PRO A 44 5.18 -6.41 -15.90
CA PRO A 44 4.45 -7.12 -14.85
C PRO A 44 5.37 -7.66 -13.75
N ALA A 45 6.61 -8.02 -14.07
CA ALA A 45 7.51 -8.66 -13.11
C ALA A 45 7.89 -7.75 -11.92
N PRO A 46 8.36 -6.49 -12.12
CA PRO A 46 8.60 -5.58 -11.01
C PRO A 46 7.35 -5.24 -10.22
N ALA A 47 6.20 -5.09 -10.89
CA ALA A 47 4.92 -4.79 -10.24
C ALA A 47 4.48 -5.92 -9.30
N VAL A 48 4.51 -7.16 -9.78
CA VAL A 48 4.16 -8.34 -8.97
C VAL A 48 5.13 -8.48 -7.79
N LEU A 49 6.45 -8.33 -8.03
CA LEU A 49 7.45 -8.43 -6.97
C LEU A 49 7.24 -7.34 -5.90
N PHE A 50 6.94 -6.11 -6.31
CA PHE A 50 6.60 -5.03 -5.40
C PHE A 50 5.42 -5.40 -4.52
N TYR A 51 4.27 -5.81 -5.08
CA TYR A 51 3.11 -6.15 -4.27
C TYR A 51 3.37 -7.30 -3.31
N LEU A 52 4.10 -8.34 -3.74
CA LEU A 52 4.42 -9.47 -2.88
C LEU A 52 5.29 -9.06 -1.68
N LEU A 53 6.32 -8.25 -1.92
CA LEU A 53 7.21 -7.73 -0.88
C LEU A 53 6.51 -6.72 0.03
N TYR A 54 5.73 -5.83 -0.58
CA TYR A 54 5.05 -4.78 0.15
C TYR A 54 3.99 -5.34 1.09
N VAL A 55 3.16 -6.29 0.63
CA VAL A 55 2.19 -6.98 1.49
C VAL A 55 2.89 -7.72 2.64
N ALA A 56 4.05 -8.36 2.39
CA ALA A 56 4.83 -8.98 3.46
C ALA A 56 5.25 -7.94 4.52
N GLY A 57 5.75 -6.78 4.07
CA GLY A 57 6.10 -5.66 4.93
C GLY A 57 4.92 -5.16 5.76
N VAL A 58 3.75 -4.95 5.14
CA VAL A 58 2.53 -4.53 5.85
C VAL A 58 2.14 -5.54 6.92
N VAL A 59 2.21 -6.84 6.62
CA VAL A 59 1.89 -7.88 7.61
C VAL A 59 2.85 -7.85 8.78
N VAL A 60 4.16 -7.79 8.52
CA VAL A 60 5.20 -7.82 9.55
C VAL A 60 5.19 -6.57 10.42
N PHE A 61 5.08 -5.39 9.81
CA PHE A 61 5.25 -4.13 10.53
C PHE A 61 3.94 -3.50 11.04
N ALA A 62 2.77 -3.89 10.53
CA ALA A 62 1.50 -3.33 10.95
C ALA A 62 0.50 -4.37 11.47
N VAL A 63 0.26 -5.45 10.72
CA VAL A 63 -0.79 -6.43 11.08
C VAL A 63 -0.39 -7.29 12.28
N GLN A 64 0.83 -7.83 12.30
CA GLN A 64 1.31 -8.65 13.41
C GLN A 64 1.36 -7.89 14.74
N PRO A 65 1.92 -6.67 14.83
CA PRO A 65 1.86 -5.86 16.04
C PRO A 65 0.43 -5.58 16.50
N ALA A 66 -0.51 -5.38 15.57
CA ALA A 66 -1.91 -5.13 15.88
C ALA A 66 -2.66 -6.37 16.37
N LEU A 67 -2.34 -7.56 15.84
CA LEU A 67 -2.84 -8.83 16.35
C LEU A 67 -2.31 -9.09 17.76
N ALA A 68 -1.03 -8.82 18.01
CA ALA A 68 -0.41 -8.97 19.33
C ALA A 68 -0.98 -7.97 20.37
N SER A 69 -1.24 -6.72 19.96
CA SER A 69 -1.85 -5.71 20.84
C SER A 69 -3.36 -5.86 20.99
N GLY A 70 -4.02 -6.60 20.09
CA GLY A 70 -5.47 -6.71 20.00
C GLY A 70 -6.20 -5.45 19.52
N ARG A 71 -5.47 -4.39 19.13
CA ARG A 71 -6.02 -3.07 18.77
C ARG A 71 -5.93 -2.83 17.27
N TRP A 72 -7.07 -2.64 16.63
CA TRP A 72 -7.12 -2.31 15.20
C TRP A 72 -6.47 -0.96 14.87
N THR A 73 -6.46 -0.01 15.83
CA THR A 73 -5.80 1.29 15.66
C THR A 73 -4.29 1.15 15.50
N THR A 74 -3.67 0.10 16.05
CA THR A 74 -2.26 -0.22 15.80
C THR A 74 -2.02 -0.55 14.32
N ALA A 75 -2.90 -1.35 13.71
CA ALA A 75 -2.79 -1.69 12.29
C ALA A 75 -2.98 -0.45 11.41
N LEU A 76 -3.96 0.39 11.74
CA LEU A 76 -4.21 1.63 11.02
C LEU A 76 -3.00 2.57 11.06
N MET A 77 -2.49 2.87 12.26
CA MET A 77 -1.42 3.85 12.43
C MET A 77 -0.08 3.37 11.88
N LEU A 78 0.32 2.12 12.18
CA LEU A 78 1.57 1.57 11.65
C LEU A 78 1.49 1.31 10.15
N GLY A 79 0.33 0.87 9.65
CA GLY A 79 0.09 0.71 8.21
C GLY A 79 0.15 2.05 7.48
N ALA A 80 -0.53 3.07 8.01
CA ALA A 80 -0.49 4.41 7.42
C ALA A 80 0.92 5.01 7.43
N PHE A 81 1.65 4.85 8.53
CA PHE A 81 3.04 5.31 8.61
C PHE A 81 3.96 4.56 7.63
N LEU A 82 3.84 3.23 7.53
CA LEU A 82 4.59 2.44 6.56
C LEU A 82 4.28 2.88 5.12
N GLY A 83 3.01 3.13 4.82
CA GLY A 83 2.56 3.66 3.53
C GLY A 83 3.15 5.01 3.19
N LEU A 84 3.12 5.94 4.16
CA LEU A 84 3.74 7.25 4.01
C LEU A 84 5.24 7.13 3.72
N VAL A 85 5.95 6.24 4.42
CA VAL A 85 7.40 6.03 4.23
C VAL A 85 7.69 5.42 2.86
N ALA A 86 6.94 4.39 2.43
CA ALA A 86 7.16 3.71 1.17
C ALA A 86 6.91 4.64 -0.04
N TYR A 87 5.77 5.32 -0.05
CA TYR A 87 5.43 6.29 -1.10
C TYR A 87 6.34 7.52 -1.02
N GLY A 88 6.63 8.01 0.19
CA GLY A 88 7.65 9.02 0.46
C GLY A 88 9.00 8.70 -0.16
N THR A 89 9.47 7.45 -0.02
CA THR A 89 10.75 7.02 -0.58
C THR A 89 10.75 7.09 -2.10
N TYR A 90 9.67 6.73 -2.77
CA TYR A 90 9.58 6.83 -4.22
C TYR A 90 9.44 8.29 -4.68
N ASP A 91 8.41 8.97 -4.20
CA ASP A 91 8.03 10.30 -4.69
C ASP A 91 9.00 11.40 -4.30
N LEU A 92 9.49 11.42 -3.05
CA LEU A 92 10.42 12.47 -2.61
C LEU A 92 11.80 12.27 -3.23
N THR A 93 12.24 11.03 -3.45
CA THR A 93 13.49 10.77 -4.18
C THR A 93 13.38 11.15 -5.64
N ASN A 94 12.26 10.84 -6.31
CA ASN A 94 12.02 11.30 -7.68
C ASN A 94 11.94 12.83 -7.74
N GLN A 95 11.29 13.47 -6.78
CA GLN A 95 11.21 14.92 -6.70
C GLN A 95 12.57 15.59 -6.51
N ALA A 96 13.48 14.94 -5.78
CA ALA A 96 14.85 15.41 -5.59
C ALA A 96 15.76 15.18 -6.81
N THR A 97 15.47 14.17 -7.64
CA THR A 97 16.41 13.70 -8.70
C THR A 97 15.96 14.02 -10.12
N LEU A 98 14.66 14.19 -10.38
CA LEU A 98 14.11 14.44 -11.71
C LEU A 98 13.78 15.93 -11.92
N ARG A 99 14.26 16.47 -13.05
CA ARG A 99 13.99 17.85 -13.47
C ARG A 99 12.51 17.93 -13.90
N ASN A 100 11.66 18.56 -13.09
CA ASN A 100 10.21 18.76 -13.31
C ASN A 100 9.26 17.70 -12.72
N TRP A 101 9.64 17.00 -11.64
CA TRP A 101 8.66 16.16 -10.92
C TRP A 101 7.55 17.00 -10.26
N PRO A 102 6.26 16.74 -10.53
CA PRO A 102 5.17 17.56 -9.99
C PRO A 102 4.90 17.30 -8.51
N THR A 103 4.98 18.35 -7.68
CA THR A 103 4.68 18.27 -6.23
C THR A 103 3.28 17.74 -5.94
N LEU A 104 2.32 17.98 -6.85
CA LEU A 104 0.96 17.45 -6.71
C LEU A 104 0.93 15.92 -6.71
N ILE A 105 1.76 15.27 -7.54
CA ILE A 105 1.86 13.79 -7.54
C ILE A 105 2.39 13.34 -6.19
N THR A 106 3.51 13.91 -5.73
CA THR A 106 4.10 13.58 -4.43
C THR A 106 3.06 13.69 -3.31
N VAL A 107 2.37 14.82 -3.18
CA VAL A 107 1.39 15.00 -2.09
C VAL A 107 0.22 14.00 -2.20
N ALA A 108 -0.29 13.78 -3.41
CA ALA A 108 -1.38 12.83 -3.64
C ALA A 108 -0.96 11.40 -3.30
N ASP A 109 0.23 10.98 -3.73
CA ASP A 109 0.76 9.64 -3.56
C ASP A 109 1.14 9.36 -2.10
N LEU A 110 1.72 10.33 -1.38
CA LEU A 110 1.98 10.20 0.05
C LEU A 110 0.66 10.02 0.85
N ALA A 111 -0.36 10.83 0.53
CA ALA A 111 -1.67 10.72 1.18
C ALA A 111 -2.35 9.38 0.84
N TRP A 112 -2.34 8.99 -0.43
CA TRP A 112 -2.92 7.73 -0.90
C TRP A 112 -2.19 6.54 -0.28
N GLY A 113 -0.86 6.51 -0.31
CA GLY A 113 -0.05 5.45 0.26
C GLY A 113 -0.35 5.21 1.74
N ALA A 114 -0.48 6.28 2.53
CA ALA A 114 -0.88 6.19 3.92
C ALA A 114 -2.30 5.61 4.09
N VAL A 115 -3.29 6.14 3.35
CA VAL A 115 -4.68 5.69 3.44
C VAL A 115 -4.84 4.23 2.99
N LEU A 116 -4.31 3.88 1.81
CA LEU A 116 -4.35 2.55 1.23
C LEU A 116 -3.75 1.52 2.20
N THR A 117 -2.56 1.81 2.72
CA THR A 117 -1.81 0.86 3.54
C THR A 117 -2.44 0.70 4.92
N GLY A 118 -2.90 1.80 5.53
CA GLY A 118 -3.61 1.77 6.80
C GLY A 118 -4.93 0.99 6.72
N ILE A 119 -5.73 1.21 5.68
CA ILE A 119 -6.98 0.47 5.45
C ILE A 119 -6.70 -1.01 5.22
N SER A 120 -5.72 -1.33 4.37
CA SER A 120 -5.37 -2.71 4.03
C SER A 120 -4.87 -3.49 5.24
N ALA A 121 -3.99 -2.87 6.05
CA ALA A 121 -3.52 -3.46 7.30
C ALA A 121 -4.66 -3.69 8.30
N THR A 122 -5.57 -2.72 8.44
CA THR A 122 -6.72 -2.82 9.35
C THR A 122 -7.65 -3.94 8.91
N ALA A 123 -8.01 -4.01 7.63
CA ALA A 123 -8.86 -5.06 7.10
C ALA A 123 -8.20 -6.45 7.23
N GLY A 124 -6.92 -6.56 6.89
CA GLY A 124 -6.14 -7.79 7.05
C GLY A 124 -6.12 -8.30 8.50
N MET A 125 -5.94 -7.39 9.46
CA MET A 125 -6.01 -7.69 10.90
C MET A 125 -7.39 -8.20 11.32
N LEU A 126 -8.47 -7.50 10.93
CA LEU A 126 -9.84 -7.86 11.30
C LEU A 126 -10.26 -9.21 10.72
N VAL A 127 -9.96 -9.47 9.44
CA VAL A 127 -10.23 -10.75 8.78
C VAL A 127 -9.43 -11.87 9.45
N THR A 128 -8.16 -11.65 9.74
CA THR A 128 -7.32 -12.64 10.41
C THR A 128 -7.87 -12.97 11.79
N ARG A 129 -8.28 -11.95 12.56
CA ARG A 129 -8.87 -12.15 13.88
C ARG A 129 -10.18 -12.92 13.83
N ALA A 130 -11.05 -12.64 12.85
CA ALA A 130 -12.31 -13.35 12.69
C ALA A 130 -12.10 -14.84 12.34
N LEU A 131 -11.16 -15.14 11.44
CA LEU A 131 -10.92 -16.51 10.97
C LEU A 131 -10.03 -17.34 11.92
N ALA A 132 -9.08 -16.71 12.62
CA ALA A 132 -8.19 -17.40 13.56
C ALA A 132 -8.76 -17.45 15.00
N GLY A 133 -9.63 -16.50 15.37
CA GLY A 133 -10.28 -16.44 16.68
C GLY A 133 -11.52 -17.32 16.83
N GLY A 134 -12.12 -17.78 15.71
CA GLY A 134 -13.23 -18.74 15.73
C GLY A 134 -12.80 -20.22 15.88
N ALA A 135 -11.50 -20.48 16.04
CA ALA A 135 -10.93 -21.83 16.19
C ALA A 135 -10.62 -22.21 17.65
N GLY A 136 -11.24 -21.52 18.62
CA GLY A 136 -11.11 -21.76 20.05
C GLY A 136 -12.43 -22.15 20.69
#